data_AF-A0A553HKM3-F1
#
_entry.id   AF-A0A553HKM3-F1
#
_cell.length_a   1.000
_cell.length_b   1.000
_cell.length_c   1.000
_cell.angle_alpha   90.00
_cell.angle_beta   90.00
_cell.angle_gamma   90.00
#
_symmetry.space_group_name_H-M   'P 1'
#
loop_
_entity.id
_entity.type
_entity.pdbx_description
1 polymer ?
#
loop_
_entity_poly.entity_id
_entity_poly.type
_entity_poly.pdbx_seq_one_letter_code
_entity_poly.pdbx_strand_id
1 'polypeptide(L)'
;MASADVQAPTGSLPTFFAEGLQAVAGSTSPSEVEAVLNYFKDNEDGTPPAPSYVNRPETYERPVAPQNVKITNIAGREAEFTLDKQGFQVVPSVAQEKDFVDDEHIKAVYYPETEQLLKDVTGASKIFIFDHTIRRQPQDSRDKKPSEAQNPLRGPVQRVHIDQSYSASLSRVPHHLPAEEAAELLKGRVQIINVWRPIKTVERDPLAVADAHSVAEEDLVPIGLIYPTRKGETLAVRHSPAHRWYYKRGLTPQEVLLIKCFDSKTDGRARRIPHTAFVDPSSKPDAPARESIEVRCLVFHPNDRD
;
A
#
# COMPACT_ATOMS: atom_id res chain seq x y z
N MET A 1 73.15 -14.89 -11.91
CA MET A 1 72.17 -15.84 -11.34
C MET A 1 71.52 -15.17 -10.14
N ALA A 2 70.18 -15.11 -10.13
CA ALA A 2 69.25 -14.71 -9.06
C ALA A 2 69.37 -13.24 -8.57
N SER A 3 68.44 -12.34 -8.95
CA SER A 3 67.02 -12.20 -8.55
C SER A 3 66.90 -11.20 -7.39
N ALA A 4 66.28 -10.07 -7.71
CA ALA A 4 65.89 -9.03 -6.77
C ALA A 4 64.46 -9.32 -6.29
N ASP A 5 64.26 -9.36 -4.97
CA ASP A 5 62.94 -9.37 -4.35
C ASP A 5 62.79 -8.16 -3.44
N VAL A 6 61.72 -7.42 -3.69
CA VAL A 6 61.31 -6.19 -3.01
C VAL A 6 60.48 -6.58 -1.79
N GLN A 7 60.94 -6.19 -0.60
CA GLN A 7 60.22 -6.37 0.66
C GLN A 7 59.28 -5.18 0.92
N ALA A 8 57.98 -5.45 1.00
CA ALA A 8 56.95 -4.48 1.37
C ALA A 8 56.91 -4.27 2.90
N PRO A 9 56.59 -3.06 3.39
CA PRO A 9 56.55 -2.77 4.83
C PRO A 9 55.28 -3.33 5.48
N THR A 10 55.46 -4.02 6.60
CA THR A 10 54.41 -4.54 7.49
C THR A 10 53.91 -3.44 8.43
N GLY A 11 52.82 -2.77 8.05
CA GLY A 11 52.06 -1.88 8.93
C GLY A 11 50.84 -2.60 9.52
N SER A 12 50.83 -2.82 10.83
CA SER A 12 49.65 -3.29 11.56
C SER A 12 48.66 -2.14 11.77
N LEU A 13 47.43 -2.28 11.27
CA LEU A 13 46.31 -1.42 11.64
C LEU A 13 45.60 -2.01 12.88
N PRO A 14 45.21 -1.20 13.87
CA PRO A 14 44.57 -1.69 15.08
C PRO A 14 43.14 -2.16 14.78
N THR A 15 42.83 -3.37 15.23
CA THR A 15 41.51 -3.99 15.20
C THR A 15 40.65 -3.33 16.28
N PHE A 16 39.66 -2.52 15.90
CA PHE A 16 38.63 -2.08 16.83
C PHE A 16 37.68 -3.27 17.07
N PHE A 17 37.76 -3.85 18.25
CA PHE A 17 36.77 -4.82 18.73
C PHE A 17 35.43 -4.10 18.93
N ALA A 18 34.42 -4.53 18.18
CA ALA A 18 33.03 -4.18 18.44
C ALA A 18 32.56 -4.99 19.66
N GLU A 19 32.56 -4.35 20.83
CA GLU A 19 31.89 -4.89 22.01
C GLU A 19 30.36 -4.79 21.83
N GLY A 20 29.74 -5.96 21.72
CA GLY A 20 28.47 -6.25 22.40
C GLY A 20 27.20 -5.54 21.91
N LEU A 21 26.69 -5.90 20.74
CA LEU A 21 25.23 -5.95 20.59
C LEU A 21 24.71 -7.14 21.41
N GLN A 22 24.20 -6.86 22.60
CA GLN A 22 23.31 -7.80 23.29
C GLN A 22 22.08 -7.99 22.41
N ALA A 23 21.91 -9.21 21.90
CA ALA A 23 20.68 -9.65 21.29
C ALA A 23 19.57 -9.56 22.36
N VAL A 24 18.73 -8.52 22.24
CA VAL A 24 17.48 -8.46 23.00
C VAL A 24 16.67 -9.66 22.57
N ALA A 25 16.42 -10.58 23.49
CA ALA A 25 15.62 -11.77 23.29
C ALA A 25 14.29 -11.36 22.63
N GLY A 26 14.15 -11.71 21.35
CA GLY A 26 12.96 -11.40 20.57
C GLY A 26 11.78 -12.11 21.19
N SER A 27 10.79 -11.35 21.63
CA SER A 27 9.41 -11.84 21.74
C SER A 27 9.07 -12.42 20.37
N THR A 28 9.04 -13.75 20.23
CA THR A 28 8.58 -14.43 19.03
C THR A 28 7.12 -14.02 18.81
N SER A 29 6.93 -13.04 17.95
CA SER A 29 5.60 -12.59 17.57
C SER A 29 4.89 -13.76 16.90
N PRO A 30 3.58 -13.92 17.07
CA PRO A 30 2.88 -14.99 16.39
C PRO A 30 3.08 -14.82 14.88
N SER A 31 3.36 -15.93 14.20
CA SER A 31 3.53 -15.96 12.74
C SER A 31 2.22 -15.65 12.01
N GLU A 32 1.09 -15.74 12.69
CA GLU A 32 -0.26 -15.50 12.18
C GLU A 32 -1.14 -14.90 13.27
N VAL A 33 -2.11 -14.07 12.89
CA VAL A 33 -3.19 -13.60 13.76
C VAL A 33 -4.54 -13.97 13.16
N GLU A 34 -5.51 -14.29 14.02
CA GLU A 34 -6.92 -14.40 13.61
C GLU A 34 -7.61 -13.07 13.88
N ALA A 35 -8.16 -12.46 12.84
CA ALA A 35 -8.85 -11.18 12.95
C ALA A 35 -10.06 -11.12 12.02
N VAL A 36 -10.97 -10.20 12.31
CA VAL A 36 -12.16 -9.98 11.50
C VAL A 36 -11.84 -9.03 10.36
N LEU A 37 -12.06 -9.49 9.12
CA LEU A 37 -12.08 -8.62 7.93
C LEU A 37 -13.51 -8.42 7.44
N ASN A 38 -13.82 -7.19 7.01
CA ASN A 38 -15.17 -6.83 6.57
C ASN A 38 -15.28 -6.92 5.04
N TYR A 39 -15.82 -8.04 4.56
CA TYR A 39 -16.06 -8.28 3.14
C TYR A 39 -17.36 -7.62 2.66
N PHE A 40 -17.54 -7.60 1.34
CA PHE A 40 -18.78 -7.19 0.70
C PHE A 40 -19.93 -8.11 1.12
N LYS A 41 -21.07 -7.51 1.49
CA LYS A 41 -22.35 -8.23 1.65
C LYS A 41 -23.19 -7.96 0.40
N ASP A 42 -23.54 -9.01 -0.33
CA ASP A 42 -24.50 -8.92 -1.44
C ASP A 42 -25.87 -8.44 -0.95
N ASN A 43 -26.59 -7.72 -1.81
CA ASN A 43 -27.96 -7.32 -1.51
C ASN A 43 -28.85 -8.57 -1.46
N GLU A 44 -29.75 -8.62 -0.48
CA GLU A 44 -30.62 -9.79 -0.26
C GLU A 44 -31.60 -10.04 -1.41
N ASP A 45 -31.90 -9.00 -2.19
CA ASP A 45 -32.74 -9.05 -3.39
C ASP A 45 -31.96 -9.37 -4.69
N GLY A 46 -30.65 -9.57 -4.60
CA GLY A 46 -29.76 -9.86 -5.74
C GLY A 46 -29.46 -8.66 -6.64
N THR A 47 -29.89 -7.45 -6.28
CA THR A 47 -29.58 -6.25 -7.06
C THR A 47 -28.09 -5.88 -6.96
N PRO A 48 -27.51 -5.25 -8.00
CA PRO A 48 -26.15 -4.72 -7.93
C PRO A 48 -26.00 -3.66 -6.82
N PRO A 49 -24.78 -3.48 -6.24
CA PRO A 49 -24.56 -2.44 -5.24
C PRO A 49 -24.81 -1.04 -5.81
N ALA A 50 -25.40 -0.18 -4.99
CA ALA A 50 -25.52 1.23 -5.31
C ALA A 50 -24.14 1.91 -5.43
N PRO A 51 -24.00 2.89 -6.34
CA PRO A 51 -22.77 3.65 -6.48
C PRO A 51 -22.56 4.59 -5.28
N SER A 52 -21.28 4.88 -4.98
CA SER A 52 -20.87 5.93 -4.06
C SER A 52 -20.71 7.26 -4.81
N TYR A 53 -21.03 8.38 -4.17
CA TYR A 53 -20.93 9.73 -4.75
C TYR A 53 -19.99 10.60 -3.92
N VAL A 54 -19.02 11.26 -4.58
CA VAL A 54 -17.88 11.90 -3.88
C VAL A 54 -18.24 13.04 -2.92
N ASN A 55 -19.40 13.65 -3.08
CA ASN A 55 -19.90 14.72 -2.23
C ASN A 55 -21.10 14.30 -1.36
N ARG A 56 -21.31 12.99 -1.18
CA ARG A 56 -22.42 12.41 -0.42
C ARG A 56 -21.91 11.28 0.48
N PRO A 57 -21.31 11.61 1.65
CA PRO A 57 -20.71 10.64 2.57
C PRO A 57 -21.61 9.47 2.95
N GLU A 58 -22.92 9.69 3.02
CA GLU A 58 -23.93 8.68 3.31
C GLU A 58 -23.95 7.52 2.29
N THR A 59 -23.48 7.76 1.06
CA THR A 59 -23.46 6.75 -0.01
C THR A 59 -22.26 5.80 0.10
N TYR A 60 -21.30 6.10 0.98
CA TYR A 60 -20.16 5.24 1.24
C TYR A 60 -20.46 4.16 2.29
N GLU A 61 -21.46 4.40 3.12
CA GLU A 61 -21.92 3.43 4.11
C GLU A 61 -22.63 2.28 3.41
N ARG A 62 -22.22 1.06 3.74
CA ARG A 62 -22.80 -0.15 3.20
C ARG A 62 -22.66 -1.28 4.21
N PRO A 63 -23.65 -2.20 4.26
CA PRO A 63 -23.51 -3.43 5.02
C PRO A 63 -22.25 -4.19 4.60
N VAL A 64 -21.66 -4.88 5.57
CA VAL A 64 -20.50 -5.74 5.37
C VAL A 64 -20.84 -7.16 5.80
N ALA A 65 -20.07 -8.12 5.30
CA ALA A 65 -20.08 -9.51 5.74
C ALA A 65 -18.78 -9.76 6.50
N PRO A 66 -18.74 -9.59 7.84
CA PRO A 66 -17.53 -9.81 8.64
C PRO A 66 -17.15 -11.29 8.61
N GLN A 67 -15.86 -11.58 8.45
CA GLN A 67 -15.32 -12.95 8.44
C GLN A 67 -14.07 -13.01 9.31
N ASN A 68 -13.98 -14.03 10.16
CA ASN A 68 -12.76 -14.32 10.90
C ASN A 68 -11.77 -15.00 9.94
N VAL A 69 -10.61 -14.41 9.73
CA VAL A 69 -9.60 -14.91 8.80
C VAL A 69 -8.23 -14.96 9.48
N LYS A 70 -7.38 -15.87 8.99
CA LYS A 70 -5.96 -15.90 9.35
C LYS A 70 -5.20 -14.91 8.48
N ILE A 71 -4.39 -14.09 9.13
CA ILE A 71 -3.52 -13.09 8.48
C ILE A 71 -2.09 -13.40 8.89
N THR A 72 -1.25 -13.76 7.93
CA THR A 72 0.13 -14.18 8.15
C THR A 72 1.03 -12.96 8.33
N ASN A 73 1.80 -12.92 9.43
CA ASN A 73 2.81 -11.91 9.67
C ASN A 73 4.06 -12.20 8.84
N ILE A 74 4.49 -11.23 8.03
CA ILE A 74 5.65 -11.37 7.13
C ILE A 74 6.95 -10.78 7.70
N ALA A 75 6.94 -10.29 8.95
CA ALA A 75 8.12 -9.69 9.57
C ALA A 75 9.33 -10.66 9.55
N GLY A 76 10.46 -10.23 8.97
CA GLY A 76 11.66 -11.04 8.76
C GLY A 76 11.65 -11.91 7.49
N ARG A 77 10.57 -11.87 6.71
CA ARG A 77 10.35 -12.63 5.46
C ARG A 77 9.97 -11.73 4.30
N GLU A 78 10.19 -10.42 4.42
CA GLU A 78 9.73 -9.40 3.48
C GLU A 78 10.23 -9.66 2.05
N ALA A 79 11.46 -10.17 1.91
CA ALA A 79 12.09 -10.46 0.63
C ALA A 79 11.42 -11.60 -0.16
N GLU A 80 10.55 -12.41 0.46
CA GLU A 80 9.78 -13.46 -0.23
C GLU A 80 8.65 -12.88 -1.09
N PHE A 81 8.24 -11.64 -0.82
CA PHE A 81 7.05 -11.01 -1.38
C PHE A 81 7.41 -9.90 -2.36
N THR A 82 6.90 -10.00 -3.60
CA THR A 82 7.18 -9.00 -4.64
C THR A 82 5.92 -8.51 -5.34
N LEU A 83 6.01 -7.32 -5.94
CA LEU A 83 4.92 -6.73 -6.71
C LEU A 83 4.43 -7.64 -7.84
N ASP A 84 5.31 -8.37 -8.52
CA ASP A 84 4.92 -9.21 -9.66
C ASP A 84 4.43 -10.60 -9.24
N LYS A 85 4.82 -11.10 -8.05
CA LYS A 85 4.36 -12.41 -7.54
C LYS A 85 3.09 -12.30 -6.71
N GLN A 86 3.08 -11.48 -5.64
CA GLN A 86 1.93 -11.40 -4.73
C GLN A 86 1.12 -10.13 -4.93
N GLY A 87 1.67 -9.10 -5.59
CA GLY A 87 1.01 -7.81 -5.75
C GLY A 87 1.35 -6.80 -4.65
N PHE A 88 2.23 -7.17 -3.71
CA PHE A 88 2.75 -6.24 -2.71
C PHE A 88 4.24 -6.49 -2.44
N GLN A 89 4.91 -5.48 -1.91
CA GLN A 89 6.32 -5.57 -1.54
C GLN A 89 6.63 -4.58 -0.41
N VAL A 90 7.41 -5.01 0.57
CA VAL A 90 7.96 -4.10 1.60
C VAL A 90 9.37 -3.71 1.21
N VAL A 91 9.66 -2.42 1.19
CA VAL A 91 10.97 -1.89 0.76
C VAL A 91 11.52 -0.94 1.81
N PRO A 92 12.77 -1.12 2.27
CA PRO A 92 13.46 -0.13 3.07
C PRO A 92 13.59 1.18 2.30
N SER A 93 13.11 2.27 2.87
CA SER A 93 13.14 3.59 2.26
C SER A 93 13.03 4.63 3.36
N VAL A 94 14.08 5.40 3.59
CA VAL A 94 14.06 6.48 4.60
C VAL A 94 13.69 7.78 3.90
N ALA A 95 12.51 8.31 4.20
CA ALA A 95 12.07 9.60 3.66
C ALA A 95 12.81 10.77 4.32
N GLN A 96 13.04 11.88 3.63
CA GLN A 96 13.49 13.12 4.29
C GLN A 96 12.34 13.81 5.01
N GLU A 97 11.17 13.86 4.37
CA GLU A 97 9.91 14.30 4.97
C GLU A 97 9.51 13.36 6.11
N LYS A 98 9.25 13.93 7.30
CA LYS A 98 8.91 13.17 8.51
C LYS A 98 7.53 13.48 9.04
N ASP A 99 7.10 14.73 8.91
CA ASP A 99 5.94 15.25 9.59
C ASP A 99 4.71 15.25 8.70
N PHE A 100 4.84 15.31 7.37
CA PHE A 100 3.78 15.25 6.35
C PHE A 100 2.58 16.18 6.65
N VAL A 101 2.84 17.40 7.12
CA VAL A 101 1.80 18.39 7.49
C VAL A 101 1.58 19.49 6.45
N ASP A 102 2.48 19.63 5.49
CA ASP A 102 2.45 20.66 4.45
C ASP A 102 2.38 20.01 3.06
N ASP A 103 1.26 20.23 2.37
CA ASP A 103 0.96 19.67 1.05
C ASP A 103 1.95 20.14 -0.03
N GLU A 104 2.44 21.38 0.05
CA GLU A 104 3.40 21.92 -0.90
C GLU A 104 4.79 21.32 -0.67
N HIS A 105 5.20 21.20 0.59
CA HIS A 105 6.47 20.57 0.95
C HIS A 105 6.49 19.08 0.61
N ILE A 106 5.39 18.35 0.83
CA ILE A 106 5.23 16.95 0.40
C ILE A 106 5.46 16.81 -1.11
N LYS A 107 4.86 17.69 -1.91
CA LYS A 107 5.03 17.67 -3.38
C LYS A 107 6.45 18.07 -3.80
N ALA A 108 7.08 18.99 -3.09
CA ALA A 108 8.43 19.46 -3.42
C ALA A 108 9.52 18.45 -3.04
N VAL A 109 9.35 17.70 -1.95
CA VAL A 109 10.40 16.85 -1.36
C VAL A 109 10.05 15.36 -1.47
N TYR A 110 8.89 14.95 -0.98
CA TYR A 110 8.55 13.53 -0.86
C TYR A 110 8.09 12.88 -2.17
N TYR A 111 7.46 13.65 -3.05
CA TYR A 111 7.07 13.16 -4.39
C TYR A 111 8.30 12.73 -5.21
N PRO A 112 9.36 13.53 -5.36
CA PRO A 112 10.60 13.09 -6.00
C PRO A 112 11.21 11.82 -5.40
N GLU A 113 11.22 11.69 -4.07
CA GLU A 113 11.69 10.47 -3.38
C GLU A 113 10.84 9.25 -3.76
N THR A 114 9.52 9.43 -3.79
CA THR A 114 8.57 8.37 -4.14
C THR A 114 8.71 7.96 -5.60
N GLU A 115 8.91 8.91 -6.51
CA GLU A 115 9.16 8.62 -7.93
C GLU A 115 10.45 7.83 -8.12
N GLN A 116 11.54 8.24 -7.47
CA GLN A 116 12.82 7.56 -7.58
C GLN A 116 12.72 6.13 -7.01
N LEU A 117 12.11 5.97 -5.84
CA LEU A 117 11.87 4.66 -5.23
C LEU A 117 11.12 3.72 -6.17
N LEU A 118 10.04 4.19 -6.80
CA LEU A 118 9.28 3.36 -7.73
C LEU A 118 10.08 3.01 -8.98
N LYS A 119 10.87 3.95 -9.54
CA LYS A 119 11.76 3.66 -10.66
C LYS A 119 12.79 2.60 -10.30
N ASP A 120 13.39 2.69 -9.12
CA ASP A 120 14.41 1.73 -8.65
C ASP A 120 13.82 0.33 -8.44
N VAL A 121 12.61 0.25 -7.88
CA VAL A 121 11.96 -1.03 -7.58
C VAL A 121 11.39 -1.70 -8.84
N THR A 122 10.79 -0.94 -9.75
CA THR A 122 10.05 -1.51 -10.89
C THR A 122 10.82 -1.45 -12.20
N GLY A 123 11.82 -0.59 -12.33
CA GLY A 123 12.47 -0.28 -13.60
C GLY A 123 11.60 0.57 -14.54
N ALA A 124 10.54 1.21 -14.02
CA ALA A 124 9.69 2.09 -14.81
C ALA A 124 10.45 3.32 -15.34
N SER A 125 10.06 3.79 -16.51
CA SER A 125 10.69 4.96 -17.13
C SER A 125 10.01 6.27 -16.74
N LYS A 126 8.71 6.22 -16.39
CA LYS A 126 7.94 7.38 -15.97
C LYS A 126 7.02 7.02 -14.82
N ILE A 127 6.96 7.90 -13.83
CA ILE A 127 6.01 7.88 -12.72
C ILE A 127 5.18 9.15 -12.82
N PHE A 128 3.88 9.06 -12.52
CA PHE A 128 3.03 10.22 -12.34
C PHE A 128 2.22 10.06 -11.06
N ILE A 129 2.47 10.93 -10.08
CA ILE A 129 1.75 10.96 -8.82
C ILE A 129 0.50 11.82 -8.98
N PHE A 130 -0.68 11.23 -8.85
CA PHE A 130 -1.92 11.97 -9.09
C PHE A 130 -2.62 12.45 -7.82
N ASP A 131 -2.41 11.79 -6.69
CA ASP A 131 -2.85 12.25 -5.38
C ASP A 131 -2.06 11.59 -4.25
N HIS A 132 -2.23 12.13 -3.05
CA HIS A 132 -1.88 11.44 -1.82
C HIS A 132 -3.01 11.60 -0.80
N THR A 133 -3.05 10.73 0.19
CA THR A 133 -4.01 10.79 1.30
C THR A 133 -3.28 10.56 2.61
N ILE A 134 -3.48 11.48 3.55
CA ILE A 134 -2.95 11.36 4.92
C ILE A 134 -4.08 10.92 5.84
N ARG A 135 -3.82 9.88 6.65
CA ARG A 135 -4.73 9.39 7.68
C ARG A 135 -4.06 9.58 9.04
N ARG A 136 -4.68 10.44 9.87
CA ARG A 136 -4.33 10.67 11.27
C ARG A 136 -5.62 10.83 12.06
N GLN A 137 -5.85 9.96 13.02
CA GLN A 137 -6.94 10.16 13.96
C GLN A 137 -6.47 11.09 15.09
N PRO A 138 -7.25 12.13 15.44
CA PRO A 138 -6.98 12.91 16.64
C PRO A 138 -6.95 12.00 17.88
N GLN A 139 -5.99 12.22 18.78
CA GLN A 139 -5.87 11.46 20.03
C GLN A 139 -7.00 11.76 21.03
N ASP A 140 -7.59 12.96 20.97
CA ASP A 140 -8.65 13.41 21.87
C ASP A 140 -9.90 13.84 21.09
N SER A 141 -11.08 13.46 21.57
CA SER A 141 -12.35 13.91 21.02
C SER A 141 -12.63 15.40 21.29
N ARG A 142 -11.90 16.02 22.24
CA ARG A 142 -11.97 17.44 22.59
C ARG A 142 -11.19 18.36 21.64
N ASP A 143 -10.22 17.83 20.90
CA ASP A 143 -9.47 18.57 19.87
C ASP A 143 -10.22 18.68 18.54
N LYS A 144 -11.46 18.17 18.49
CA LYS A 144 -12.31 18.28 17.30
C LYS A 144 -12.74 19.73 17.09
N LYS A 145 -12.22 20.38 16.04
CA LYS A 145 -12.95 21.52 15.45
C LYS A 145 -14.34 21.03 14.98
N PRO A 146 -15.42 21.82 15.08
CA PRO A 146 -16.77 21.38 14.70
C PRO A 146 -16.88 20.83 13.27
N SER A 147 -16.04 21.33 12.35
CA SER A 147 -15.95 20.83 10.96
C SER A 147 -15.18 19.51 10.80
N GLU A 148 -14.38 19.12 11.80
CA GLU A 148 -13.55 17.90 11.79
C GLU A 148 -14.21 16.74 12.53
N ALA A 149 -15.13 17.03 13.45
CA ALA A 149 -15.95 16.04 14.15
C ALA A 149 -16.83 15.18 13.21
N GLN A 150 -17.05 15.65 11.98
CA GLN A 150 -17.98 15.07 11.01
C GLN A 150 -17.29 14.35 9.85
N ASN A 151 -15.96 14.17 9.86
CA ASN A 151 -15.26 13.51 8.76
C ASN A 151 -14.78 12.09 9.13
N PRO A 152 -15.64 11.04 9.06
CA PRO A 152 -15.27 9.65 9.31
C PRO A 152 -14.18 9.13 8.36
N LEU A 153 -13.82 9.88 7.31
CA LEU A 153 -12.84 9.52 6.30
C LEU A 153 -11.37 9.63 6.77
N ARG A 154 -11.09 10.11 7.99
CA ARG A 154 -9.71 10.25 8.51
C ARG A 154 -9.16 8.99 9.20
N GLY A 155 -10.01 8.02 9.52
CA GLY A 155 -9.59 6.75 10.11
C GLY A 155 -9.05 5.72 9.11
N PRO A 156 -8.46 4.62 9.59
CA PRO A 156 -8.17 3.43 8.77
C PRO A 156 -9.45 2.90 8.10
N VAL A 157 -9.36 2.52 6.82
CA VAL A 157 -10.49 1.93 6.10
C VAL A 157 -10.53 0.43 6.39
N GLN A 158 -11.54 -0.01 7.15
CA GLN A 158 -11.68 -1.41 7.58
C GLN A 158 -12.59 -2.26 6.68
N ARG A 159 -12.81 -1.85 5.43
CA ARG A 159 -13.52 -2.68 4.43
C ARG A 159 -12.50 -3.27 3.45
N VAL A 160 -12.71 -4.52 3.04
CA VAL A 160 -11.88 -5.15 2.00
C VAL A 160 -12.21 -4.50 0.66
N HIS A 161 -11.19 -3.93 0.00
CA HIS A 161 -11.38 -3.22 -1.27
C HIS A 161 -10.14 -3.23 -2.16
N ILE A 162 -10.35 -2.85 -3.42
CA ILE A 162 -9.32 -2.40 -4.36
C ILE A 162 -9.74 -1.02 -4.85
N ASP A 163 -8.79 -0.08 -4.87
CA ASP A 163 -9.05 1.35 -5.13
C ASP A 163 -9.70 1.63 -6.48
N GLN A 164 -9.37 0.84 -7.50
CA GLN A 164 -9.92 1.00 -8.84
C GLN A 164 -10.20 -0.35 -9.52
N SER A 165 -11.22 -0.40 -10.36
CA SER A 165 -11.36 -1.47 -11.36
C SER A 165 -10.35 -1.33 -12.50
N TYR A 166 -10.23 -2.36 -13.35
CA TYR A 166 -9.30 -2.33 -14.49
C TYR A 166 -9.61 -1.16 -15.45
N SER A 167 -10.88 -0.97 -15.81
CA SER A 167 -11.32 0.11 -16.69
C SER A 167 -11.13 1.48 -16.04
N ALA A 168 -11.48 1.61 -14.75
CA ALA A 168 -11.27 2.84 -14.00
C ALA A 168 -9.79 3.20 -13.90
N SER A 169 -8.92 2.20 -13.71
CA SER A 169 -7.46 2.39 -13.65
C SER A 169 -6.90 2.95 -14.94
N LEU A 170 -7.23 2.34 -16.08
CA LEU A 170 -6.79 2.82 -17.41
C LEU A 170 -7.32 4.23 -17.71
N SER A 171 -8.55 4.55 -17.31
CA SER A 171 -9.12 5.89 -17.50
C SER A 171 -8.39 7.00 -16.72
N ARG A 172 -7.58 6.67 -15.71
CA ARG A 172 -6.75 7.65 -15.00
C ARG A 172 -5.67 8.25 -15.89
N VAL A 173 -5.18 7.51 -16.88
CA VAL A 173 -4.10 7.97 -17.77
C VAL A 173 -4.54 9.20 -18.58
N PRO A 174 -5.59 9.16 -19.42
CA PRO A 174 -6.05 10.33 -20.17
C PRO A 174 -6.74 11.38 -19.29
N HIS A 175 -7.12 11.05 -18.05
CA HIS A 175 -7.67 12.03 -17.12
C HIS A 175 -6.61 12.99 -16.57
N HIS A 176 -5.39 12.49 -16.37
CA HIS A 176 -4.32 13.24 -15.70
C HIS A 176 -3.22 13.73 -16.64
N LEU A 177 -3.05 13.08 -17.80
CA LEU A 177 -1.99 13.38 -18.74
C LEU A 177 -2.53 14.01 -20.03
N PRO A 178 -1.71 14.81 -20.74
CA PRO A 178 -2.06 15.32 -22.07
C PRO A 178 -2.44 14.17 -23.02
N ALA A 179 -3.40 14.43 -23.92
CA ALA A 179 -4.01 13.39 -24.75
C ALA A 179 -3.00 12.60 -25.60
N GLU A 180 -2.05 13.29 -26.25
CA GLU A 180 -1.02 12.65 -27.08
C GLU A 180 -0.10 11.74 -26.24
N GLU A 181 0.34 12.24 -25.08
CA GLU A 181 1.20 11.48 -24.18
C GLU A 181 0.46 10.26 -23.60
N ALA A 182 -0.79 10.44 -23.17
CA ALA A 182 -1.63 9.35 -22.66
C ALA A 182 -1.80 8.24 -23.70
N ALA A 183 -2.06 8.60 -24.97
CA ALA A 183 -2.23 7.66 -26.06
C ALA A 183 -0.96 6.83 -26.32
N GLU A 184 0.23 7.43 -26.23
CA GLU A 184 1.49 6.68 -26.37
C GLU A 184 1.79 5.79 -25.17
N LEU A 185 1.59 6.28 -23.95
CA LEU A 185 1.87 5.52 -22.72
C LEU A 185 0.96 4.30 -22.58
N LEU A 186 -0.29 4.39 -23.03
CA LEU A 186 -1.26 3.28 -23.02
C LEU A 186 -0.89 2.13 -23.97
N LYS A 187 0.08 2.32 -24.88
CA LYS A 187 0.61 1.23 -25.74
C LYS A 187 1.58 0.32 -25.01
N GLY A 188 2.10 0.73 -23.85
CA GLY A 188 3.01 -0.06 -23.01
C GLY A 188 2.33 -0.60 -21.75
N ARG A 189 3.13 -1.11 -20.81
CA ARG A 189 2.65 -1.51 -19.49
C ARG A 189 2.32 -0.29 -18.67
N VAL A 190 1.12 -0.31 -18.11
CA VAL A 190 0.64 0.69 -17.16
C VAL A 190 0.28 -0.02 -15.87
N GLN A 191 0.71 0.55 -14.75
CA GLN A 191 0.35 0.08 -13.42
C GLN A 191 -0.19 1.25 -12.58
N ILE A 192 -0.97 0.90 -11.56
CA ILE A 192 -1.21 1.79 -10.42
C ILE A 192 -0.60 1.12 -9.20
N ILE A 193 0.34 1.81 -8.56
CA ILE A 193 0.98 1.35 -7.33
C ILE A 193 0.77 2.41 -6.27
N ASN A 194 0.19 2.01 -5.13
CA ASN A 194 0.13 2.83 -3.94
C ASN A 194 1.42 2.63 -3.14
N VAL A 195 2.06 3.73 -2.77
CA VAL A 195 3.18 3.76 -1.83
C VAL A 195 2.64 4.14 -0.46
N TRP A 196 2.50 3.14 0.41
CA TRP A 196 1.96 3.33 1.75
C TRP A 196 3.11 3.42 2.77
N ARG A 197 3.18 4.55 3.47
CA ARG A 197 4.22 4.84 4.47
C ARG A 197 3.59 5.11 5.84
N PRO A 198 4.04 4.43 6.90
CA PRO A 198 3.77 4.85 8.27
C PRO A 198 4.50 6.16 8.58
N ILE A 199 3.80 7.12 9.17
CA ILE A 199 4.41 8.35 9.72
C ILE A 199 5.02 8.04 11.09
N LYS A 200 4.41 7.10 11.83
CA LYS A 200 4.92 6.51 13.07
C LYS A 200 4.85 4.99 12.97
N THR A 201 5.59 4.28 13.81
CA THR A 201 5.52 2.81 13.88
C THR A 201 4.08 2.35 14.09
N VAL A 202 3.65 1.39 13.26
CA VAL A 202 2.29 0.86 13.31
C VAL A 202 2.13 -0.09 14.48
N GLU A 203 1.42 0.34 15.52
CA GLU A 203 1.12 -0.47 16.71
C GLU A 203 -0.32 -0.96 16.79
N ARG A 204 -1.23 -0.33 16.04
CA ARG A 204 -2.63 -0.76 15.87
C ARG A 204 -3.14 -0.48 14.47
N ASP A 205 -4.25 -1.11 14.13
CA ASP A 205 -4.91 -0.98 12.83
C ASP A 205 -3.97 -1.20 11.61
N PRO A 206 -3.08 -2.22 11.58
CA PRO A 206 -2.19 -2.44 10.44
C PRO A 206 -2.95 -2.72 9.13
N LEU A 207 -2.25 -2.63 8.00
CA LEU A 207 -2.80 -3.05 6.71
C LEU A 207 -2.63 -4.56 6.52
N ALA A 208 -3.73 -5.23 6.20
CA ALA A 208 -3.74 -6.54 5.58
C ALA A 208 -3.80 -6.38 4.06
N VAL A 209 -2.99 -7.17 3.36
CA VAL A 209 -2.90 -7.26 1.90
C VAL A 209 -3.09 -8.71 1.48
N ALA A 210 -3.92 -8.95 0.46
CA ALA A 210 -4.13 -10.29 -0.07
C ALA A 210 -3.07 -10.64 -1.10
N ASP A 211 -2.77 -11.93 -1.24
CA ASP A 211 -2.02 -12.46 -2.39
C ASP A 211 -2.91 -12.47 -3.62
N ALA A 212 -2.46 -11.81 -4.69
CA ALA A 212 -3.19 -11.66 -5.95
C ALA A 212 -3.67 -13.00 -6.54
N HIS A 213 -2.90 -14.08 -6.38
CA HIS A 213 -3.24 -15.39 -6.93
C HIS A 213 -4.19 -16.21 -6.06
N SER A 214 -4.61 -15.65 -4.92
CA SER A 214 -5.59 -16.26 -4.03
C SER A 214 -7.00 -15.69 -4.21
N VAL A 215 -7.14 -14.62 -4.99
CA VAL A 215 -8.38 -13.85 -5.19
C VAL A 215 -8.88 -14.08 -6.61
N ALA A 216 -10.05 -14.69 -6.75
CA ALA A 216 -10.64 -14.95 -8.06
C ALA A 216 -11.27 -13.67 -8.65
N GLU A 217 -11.41 -13.61 -9.99
CA GLU A 217 -12.09 -12.50 -10.65
C GLU A 217 -13.58 -12.44 -10.24
N GLU A 218 -14.20 -13.60 -10.00
CA GLU A 218 -15.60 -13.74 -9.57
C GLU A 218 -15.89 -13.18 -8.16
N ASP A 219 -14.85 -13.10 -7.31
CA ASP A 219 -14.96 -12.54 -5.96
C ASP A 219 -15.09 -11.01 -5.98
N LEU A 220 -14.84 -10.37 -7.13
CA LEU A 220 -14.67 -8.93 -7.21
C LEU A 220 -15.95 -8.26 -7.72
N VAL A 221 -16.40 -7.28 -6.94
CA VAL A 221 -17.68 -6.60 -7.13
C VAL A 221 -17.44 -5.14 -7.49
N PRO A 222 -17.65 -4.75 -8.76
CA PRO A 222 -17.54 -3.37 -9.19
C PRO A 222 -18.58 -2.49 -8.49
N ILE A 223 -18.11 -1.37 -7.95
CA ILE A 223 -18.94 -0.34 -7.33
C ILE A 223 -18.59 0.99 -7.96
N GLY A 224 -19.58 1.59 -8.63
CA GLY A 224 -19.43 2.91 -9.22
C GLY A 224 -19.03 3.95 -8.17
N LEU A 225 -18.05 4.78 -8.51
CA LEU A 225 -17.62 5.94 -7.73
C LEU A 225 -17.82 7.20 -8.57
N ILE A 226 -18.91 7.91 -8.32
CA ILE A 226 -19.42 8.96 -9.18
C ILE A 226 -18.94 10.33 -8.68
N TYR A 227 -18.24 11.04 -9.56
CA TYR A 227 -17.80 12.41 -9.36
C TYR A 227 -18.72 13.34 -10.16
N PRO A 228 -18.78 14.64 -9.82
CA PRO A 228 -19.52 15.61 -10.62
C PRO A 228 -19.10 15.66 -12.10
N THR A 229 -17.82 15.40 -12.37
CA THR A 229 -17.21 15.55 -13.71
C THR A 229 -16.79 14.24 -14.37
N ARG A 230 -16.84 13.10 -13.66
CA ARG A 230 -16.41 11.80 -14.20
C ARG A 230 -17.03 10.62 -13.46
N LYS A 231 -16.99 9.45 -14.08
CA LYS A 231 -17.32 8.17 -13.44
C LYS A 231 -16.02 7.42 -13.16
N GLY A 232 -15.83 7.02 -11.92
CA GLY A 232 -14.84 6.02 -11.52
C GLY A 232 -15.55 4.75 -11.05
N GLU A 233 -14.75 3.77 -10.65
CA GLU A 233 -15.25 2.50 -10.13
C GLU A 233 -14.18 1.89 -9.21
N THR A 234 -14.61 1.43 -8.05
CA THR A 234 -13.80 0.68 -7.07
C THR A 234 -14.24 -0.77 -7.09
N LEU A 235 -13.49 -1.67 -6.44
CA LEU A 235 -13.92 -3.04 -6.26
C LEU A 235 -14.08 -3.34 -4.78
N ALA A 236 -15.25 -3.79 -4.38
CA ALA A 236 -15.38 -4.56 -3.16
C ALA A 236 -15.12 -6.04 -3.46
N VAL A 237 -14.99 -6.83 -2.40
CA VAL A 237 -14.55 -8.22 -2.49
C VAL A 237 -15.50 -9.09 -1.68
N ARG A 238 -16.05 -10.13 -2.29
CA ARG A 238 -16.78 -11.20 -1.59
C ARG A 238 -15.79 -12.07 -0.82
N HIS A 239 -16.23 -12.74 0.23
CA HIS A 239 -15.37 -13.67 0.94
C HIS A 239 -15.18 -14.96 0.14
N SER A 240 -13.94 -15.45 0.11
CA SER A 240 -13.58 -16.79 -0.35
C SER A 240 -12.59 -17.40 0.66
N PRO A 241 -12.74 -18.68 1.04
CA PRO A 241 -11.78 -19.36 1.91
C PRO A 241 -10.42 -19.57 1.23
N ALA A 242 -10.31 -19.36 -0.08
CA ALA A 242 -9.04 -19.43 -0.81
C ALA A 242 -8.14 -18.22 -0.54
N HIS A 243 -8.70 -17.09 -0.09
CA HIS A 243 -7.96 -15.86 0.16
C HIS A 243 -6.82 -16.07 1.16
N ARG A 244 -5.61 -15.66 0.77
CA ARG A 244 -4.43 -15.64 1.64
C ARG A 244 -4.09 -14.20 1.98
N TRP A 245 -4.09 -13.89 3.27
CA TRP A 245 -3.84 -12.54 3.79
C TRP A 245 -2.50 -12.44 4.48
N TYR A 246 -1.85 -11.30 4.29
CA TYR A 246 -0.55 -11.00 4.86
C TYR A 246 -0.57 -9.60 5.48
N TYR A 247 0.26 -9.41 6.49
CA TYR A 247 0.55 -8.09 7.05
C TYR A 247 1.98 -8.07 7.59
N LYS A 248 2.55 -6.88 7.75
CA LYS A 248 3.81 -6.71 8.48
C LYS A 248 3.55 -6.07 9.83
N ARG A 249 3.83 -6.81 10.91
CA ARG A 249 3.78 -6.28 12.27
C ARG A 249 4.87 -5.22 12.46
N GLY A 250 4.51 -4.10 13.10
CA GLY A 250 5.46 -3.06 13.46
C GLY A 250 6.11 -2.37 12.27
N LEU A 251 5.37 -2.16 11.17
CA LEU A 251 5.87 -1.38 10.03
C LEU A 251 6.33 0.00 10.53
N THR A 252 7.58 0.35 10.24
CA THR A 252 8.23 1.58 10.73
C THR A 252 8.24 2.67 9.66
N PRO A 253 8.52 3.94 10.01
CA PRO A 253 8.71 5.00 9.02
C PRO A 253 9.94 4.84 8.11
N GLN A 254 10.79 3.84 8.35
CA GLN A 254 12.01 3.56 7.59
C GLN A 254 11.77 2.61 6.40
N GLU A 255 10.52 2.25 6.17
CA GLU A 255 10.11 1.30 5.14
C GLU A 255 8.75 1.73 4.57
N VAL A 256 8.44 1.23 3.38
CA VAL A 256 7.14 1.40 2.73
C VAL A 256 6.55 0.06 2.36
N LEU A 257 5.23 0.00 2.35
CA LEU A 257 4.47 -1.07 1.72
C LEU A 257 3.99 -0.58 0.35
N LEU A 258 4.48 -1.22 -0.70
CA LEU A 258 3.99 -1.04 -2.07
C LEU A 258 2.80 -1.96 -2.29
N ILE A 259 1.69 -1.41 -2.78
CA ILE A 259 0.44 -2.14 -3.03
C ILE A 259 0.10 -1.94 -4.51
N LYS A 260 0.06 -3.03 -5.27
CA LYS A 260 -0.35 -3.00 -6.67
C LYS A 260 -1.87 -2.95 -6.75
N CYS A 261 -2.41 -1.82 -7.18
CA CYS A 261 -3.85 -1.64 -7.40
C CYS A 261 -4.26 -2.01 -8.83
N PHE A 262 -3.32 -1.92 -9.79
CA PHE A 262 -3.56 -2.24 -11.20
C PHE A 262 -2.27 -2.60 -11.94
N ASP A 263 -2.39 -3.49 -12.93
CA ASP A 263 -1.39 -3.82 -13.94
C ASP A 263 -2.10 -4.19 -15.25
N SER A 264 -1.66 -3.59 -16.36
CA SER A 264 -2.24 -3.87 -17.67
C SER A 264 -1.86 -5.25 -18.22
N LYS A 265 -0.77 -5.86 -17.73
CA LYS A 265 -0.29 -7.17 -18.20
C LYS A 265 -1.20 -8.31 -17.74
N THR A 266 -1.33 -9.34 -18.56
CA THR A 266 -2.20 -10.51 -18.35
C THR A 266 -1.45 -11.84 -18.42
N ASP A 267 -0.13 -11.80 -18.35
CA ASP A 267 0.79 -12.92 -18.52
C ASP A 267 1.03 -13.75 -17.24
N GLY A 268 0.08 -13.70 -16.32
CA GLY A 268 0.13 -14.46 -15.06
C GLY A 268 0.84 -13.75 -13.91
N ARG A 269 1.40 -12.56 -14.09
CA ARG A 269 1.88 -11.74 -12.96
C ARG A 269 0.72 -11.17 -12.14
N ALA A 270 0.95 -10.84 -10.88
CA ALA A 270 -0.03 -10.17 -10.02
C ALA A 270 -0.49 -8.85 -10.66
N ARG A 271 -1.81 -8.63 -10.72
CA ARG A 271 -2.40 -7.47 -11.41
C ARG A 271 -3.04 -6.46 -10.48
N ARG A 272 -3.54 -6.90 -9.34
CA ARG A 272 -4.21 -6.09 -8.32
C ARG A 272 -4.34 -6.90 -7.05
N ILE A 273 -4.45 -6.24 -5.91
CA ILE A 273 -4.70 -6.91 -4.64
C ILE A 273 -5.74 -6.19 -3.77
N PRO A 274 -6.68 -6.94 -3.18
CA PRO A 274 -7.45 -6.49 -2.04
C PRO A 274 -6.55 -6.06 -0.88
N HIS A 275 -6.95 -4.99 -0.21
CA HIS A 275 -6.31 -4.53 1.01
C HIS A 275 -7.32 -3.89 1.96
N THR A 276 -6.98 -3.86 3.24
CA THR A 276 -7.82 -3.27 4.30
C THR A 276 -7.03 -3.02 5.56
N ALA A 277 -7.47 -2.08 6.40
CA ALA A 277 -7.01 -2.02 7.78
C ALA A 277 -7.79 -3.06 8.62
N PHE A 278 -7.15 -3.64 9.63
CA PHE A 278 -7.83 -4.58 10.52
C PHE A 278 -7.45 -4.36 11.98
N VAL A 279 -8.34 -4.74 12.89
CA VAL A 279 -8.05 -4.71 14.33
C VAL A 279 -7.19 -5.92 14.68
N ASP A 280 -5.90 -5.69 14.94
CA ASP A 280 -4.97 -6.73 15.40
C ASP A 280 -5.26 -7.05 16.88
N PRO A 281 -5.71 -8.28 17.22
CA PRO A 281 -6.01 -8.64 18.60
C PRO A 281 -4.77 -8.66 19.51
N SER A 282 -3.56 -8.64 18.93
CA SER A 282 -2.30 -8.57 19.67
C SER A 282 -1.84 -7.14 19.96
N SER A 283 -2.53 -6.12 19.43
CA SER A 283 -2.26 -4.72 19.75
C SER A 283 -2.56 -4.43 21.22
N LYS A 284 -1.72 -3.60 21.85
CA LYS A 284 -1.97 -3.15 23.22
C LYS A 284 -3.25 -2.29 23.26
N PRO A 285 -4.06 -2.36 24.33
CA PRO A 285 -5.27 -1.54 24.46
C PRO A 285 -5.02 -0.03 24.35
N ASP A 286 -3.84 0.43 24.78
CA ASP A 286 -3.41 1.83 24.76
C ASP A 286 -2.50 2.19 23.57
N ALA A 287 -2.38 1.28 22.59
CA ALA A 287 -1.56 1.53 21.40
C ALA A 287 -2.00 2.84 20.70
N PRO A 288 -1.06 3.68 20.26
CA PRO A 288 -1.37 4.94 19.61
C PRO A 288 -2.09 4.73 18.28
N ALA A 289 -2.89 5.71 17.85
CA ALA A 289 -3.52 5.68 16.55
C ALA A 289 -2.49 5.60 15.42
N ARG A 290 -2.78 4.76 14.42
CA ARG A 290 -1.97 4.69 13.21
C ARG A 290 -2.00 6.02 12.47
N GLU A 291 -0.82 6.49 12.10
CA GLU A 291 -0.63 7.65 11.23
C GLU A 291 0.11 7.20 9.97
N SER A 292 -0.43 7.54 8.80
CA SER A 292 0.14 7.10 7.51
C SER A 292 -0.13 8.08 6.38
N ILE A 293 0.72 8.06 5.38
CA ILE A 293 0.49 8.65 4.06
C ILE A 293 0.44 7.54 3.01
N GLU A 294 -0.50 7.68 2.08
CA GLU A 294 -0.61 6.85 0.88
C GLU A 294 -0.45 7.75 -0.34
N VAL A 295 0.55 7.47 -1.18
CA VAL A 295 0.77 8.19 -2.44
C VAL A 295 0.37 7.26 -3.59
N ARG A 296 -0.50 7.73 -4.48
CA ARG A 296 -1.01 6.91 -5.58
C ARG A 296 -0.37 7.31 -6.90
N CYS A 297 0.25 6.33 -7.54
CA CYS A 297 1.14 6.57 -8.67
C CYS A 297 0.68 5.79 -9.90
N LEU A 298 0.61 6.45 -11.05
CA LEU A 298 0.68 5.78 -12.34
C LEU A 298 2.15 5.46 -12.64
N VAL A 299 2.41 4.22 -13.05
CA VAL A 299 3.76 3.70 -13.31
C VAL A 299 3.79 3.15 -14.73
N PHE A 300 4.73 3.64 -15.54
CA PHE A 300 4.75 3.39 -16.98
C PHE A 300 6.04 2.71 -17.44
N HIS A 301 5.89 1.66 -18.25
CA HIS A 301 6.97 1.02 -18.99
C HIS A 301 6.64 1.05 -20.50
N PRO A 302 6.98 2.15 -21.21
CA PRO A 302 6.58 2.36 -22.60
C PRO A 302 7.10 1.31 -23.59
N ASN A 303 8.18 0.63 -23.23
CA ASN A 303 8.84 -0.42 -24.02
C ASN A 303 8.30 -1.83 -23.72
N ASP A 304 7.55 -2.01 -22.63
CA ASP A 304 6.93 -3.30 -22.28
C ASP A 304 5.53 -3.36 -22.92
N ARG A 305 5.46 -3.68 -24.21
CA ARG A 305 4.21 -3.58 -25.01
C ARG A 305 3.44 -4.90 -25.15
N ASP A 306 4.08 -6.03 -24.94
CA ASP A 306 3.54 -7.37 -25.22
C ASP A 306 2.80 -8.03 -24.04
#